data_AF-A0A1V6DR05-F1
#
_entry.id   AF-A0A1V6DR05-F1
#
_cell.length_a   1.000
_cell.length_b   1.000
_cell.length_c   1.000
_cell.angle_alpha   90.00
_cell.angle_beta   90.00
_cell.angle_gamma   90.00
#
_symmetry.space_group_name_H-M   'P 1'
#
loop_
_entity.id
_entity.type
_entity.pdbx_description
1 polymer ?
#
loop_
_entity_poly.entity_id
_entity_poly.type
_entity_poly.pdbx_seq_one_letter_code
_entity_poly.pdbx_strand_id
1 'polypeptide(L)' 'MHLEPGETKTVRVTLPYEAFQLVDADSRSVVEPGEFEILVGPSSRDSDLQKAVLVAE' A
#
# COMPACT_ATOMS: atom_id res chain seq x y z
N MET A 1 -3.54 -8.50 -15.01
CA MET A 1 -4.98 -8.63 -14.71
C MET A 1 -5.73 -8.41 -16.01
N HIS A 2 -6.64 -9.32 -16.39
CA HIS A 2 -7.41 -9.21 -17.62
C HIS A 2 -8.89 -9.01 -17.31
N LEU A 3 -9.54 -8.13 -18.06
CA LEU A 3 -10.96 -7.81 -17.97
C LEU A 3 -11.56 -7.88 -19.38
N GLU A 4 -12.70 -8.52 -19.51
CA GLU A 4 -13.54 -8.40 -20.70
C GLU A 4 -14.22 -7.01 -20.75
N PRO A 5 -14.70 -6.56 -21.92
CA PRO A 5 -15.44 -5.30 -22.02
C PRO A 5 -16.62 -5.24 -21.04
N GLY A 6 -16.62 -4.23 -20.16
CA GLY A 6 -17.64 -4.03 -19.13
C GLY A 6 -17.45 -4.89 -17.87
N GLU A 7 -16.45 -5.78 -17.82
CA GLU A 7 -16.17 -6.58 -16.64
C GLU A 7 -15.54 -5.73 -15.52
N THR A 8 -15.98 -5.96 -14.29
CA THR A 8 -15.35 -5.43 -13.08
C THR A 8 -14.91 -6.59 -12.19
N LYS A 9 -13.66 -6.54 -11.70
CA LYS A 9 -13.13 -7.51 -10.75
C LYS A 9 -12.57 -6.80 -9.53
N THR A 10 -12.85 -7.33 -8.34
CA THR A 10 -12.19 -6.91 -7.09
C THR A 10 -10.84 -7.60 -6.97
N VAL A 11 -9.75 -6.83 -6.92
CA VAL A 11 -8.42 -7.33 -6.60
C VAL A 11 -8.22 -7.23 -5.09
N ARG A 12 -7.72 -8.31 -4.47
CA ARG A 12 -7.30 -8.30 -3.07
C ARG A 12 -5.78 -8.27 -3.02
N VAL A 13 -5.24 -7.30 -2.29
CA VAL A 13 -3.82 -7.21 -1.96
C VAL A 13 -3.72 -7.32 -0.45
N THR A 14 -2.89 -8.25 0.03
CA THR A 14 -2.62 -8.41 1.45
C THR A 14 -1.31 -7.70 1.77
N LEU A 15 -1.37 -6.73 2.68
CA LEU A 15 -0.19 -6.08 3.24
C LEU A 15 0.06 -6.66 4.63
N PRO A 16 1.06 -7.54 4.81
CA PRO A 16 1.44 -7.98 6.15
C PRO A 16 2.06 -6.81 6.94
N TYR A 17 2.14 -6.93 8.27
CA TYR A 17 2.67 -5.85 9.12
C TYR A 17 4.09 -5.42 8.71
N GLU A 18 4.93 -6.37 8.29
CA GLU A 18 6.29 -6.12 7.84
C GLU A 18 6.38 -5.37 6.51
N ALA A 19 5.27 -5.20 5.77
CA ALA A 19 5.24 -4.38 4.57
C ALA A 19 5.38 -2.87 4.88
N PHE A 20 5.14 -2.48 6.14
CA PHE A 20 5.25 -1.11 6.63
C PHE A 20 6.60 -0.81 7.27
N GLN A 21 7.59 -1.70 7.12
CA GLN A 21 8.89 -1.56 7.76
C GLN A 21 9.80 -0.54 7.06
N LEU A 22 10.70 0.04 7.84
CA LEU A 22 11.87 0.78 7.38
C LEU A 22 13.13 0.22 8.03
N VAL A 23 14.30 0.67 7.56
CA VAL A 23 15.59 0.39 8.20
C VAL A 23 15.97 1.60 9.03
N ASP A 24 16.10 1.42 10.35
CA ASP A 24 16.47 2.48 11.28
C ASP A 24 17.97 2.84 11.22
N ALA A 25 18.38 3.83 12.01
CA ALA A 25 19.77 4.29 12.08
C ALA A 25 20.75 3.22 12.59
N ASP A 26 20.27 2.22 13.32
CA ASP A 26 21.05 1.08 13.82
C ASP A 26 21.03 -0.11 12.85
N SER A 27 20.54 0.10 11.62
CA SER A 27 20.40 -0.94 10.59
C SER A 27 19.45 -2.08 10.94
N ARG A 28 18.40 -1.80 11.74
CA ARG A 28 17.36 -2.77 12.10
C ARG A 28 16.09 -2.54 11.27
N SER A 29 15.48 -3.63 10.83
CA SER A 29 14.12 -3.63 10.27
C SER A 29 13.09 -3.40 11.37
N VAL A 30 12.39 -2.27 11.33
CA VAL A 30 11.38 -1.91 12.32
C VAL A 30 10.14 -1.35 11.63
N VAL A 31 8.96 -1.56 12.24
CA VAL A 31 7.74 -0.85 11.89
C VAL A 31 7.49 0.18 12.98
N GLU A 32 7.38 1.44 12.60
CA GLU A 32 7.08 2.52 13.53
C GLU A 32 5.55 2.70 13.62
N PRO A 33 4.98 2.77 14.84
CA PRO A 33 3.56 3.11 15.01
C PRO A 33 3.25 4.48 14.40
N GLY A 34 2.12 4.59 13.71
CA GLY A 34 1.74 5.83 13.05
C GLY A 34 0.74 5.68 11.92
N GLU A 35 0.59 6.76 11.16
CA GLU A 35 -0.29 6.81 10.00
C GLU A 35 0.46 6.43 8.72
N PHE A 36 -0.16 5.59 7.91
CA PHE A 36 0.33 5.18 6.60
C PHE A 36 -0.69 5.53 5.51
N GLU A 37 -0.22 6.09 4.40
CA GLU A 37 -1.01 6.23 3.18
C GLU A 37 -0.85 4.98 2.30
N ILE A 38 -1.95 4.30 2.01
CA ILE A 38 -2.01 3.20 1.05
C ILE A 38 -2.46 3.78 -0.30
N LEU A 39 -1.62 3.62 -1.32
CA LEU A 39 -1.81 4.17 -2.65
C LEU A 39 -2.00 3.05 -3.68
N VAL A 40 -3.08 3.10 -4.48
CA VAL A 40 -3.35 2.11 -5.52
C VAL A 40 -3.77 2.78 -6.83
N GLY A 41 -3.18 2.37 -7.94
CA GLY A 41 -3.48 2.90 -9.26
C GLY A 41 -2.63 2.29 -10.37
N PRO A 42 -2.77 2.77 -11.62
CA PRO A 42 -2.06 2.23 -12.79
C PRO A 42 -0.61 2.71 -12.92
N SER A 43 -0.19 3.72 -12.14
CA SER A 43 1.18 4.23 -12.13
C SER A 43 1.53 4.80 -10.75
N SER A 44 2.80 5.16 -10.54
CA SER A 44 3.28 5.79 -9.30
C SER A 44 3.09 7.30 -9.24
N ARG A 45 2.51 7.93 -10.26
CA ARG A 45 2.20 9.36 -10.22
C ARG A 45 1.03 9.60 -9.28
N ASP A 46 1.14 10.59 -8.39
CA ASP A 46 0.07 10.95 -7.45
C ASP A 46 -1.30 11.18 -8.13
N SER A 47 -1.30 11.72 -9.35
CA SER A 47 -2.53 11.95 -10.13
C SER A 47 -3.30 10.67 -10.49
N ASP A 48 -2.61 9.54 -10.48
CA ASP A 48 -3.14 8.25 -10.93
C ASP A 48 -3.58 7.37 -9.74
N LEU A 49 -3.34 7.81 -8.50
CA LEU A 49 -3.46 7.00 -7.29
C LEU A 49 -4.70 7.35 -6.46
N GLN A 50 -5.46 6.32 -6.10
CA GLN A 50 -6.44 6.41 -5.02
C GLN A 50 -5.72 6.27 -3.67
N LYS A 51 -6.19 6.99 -2.65
CA LYS A 51 -5.57 7.03 -1.33
C LYS A 51 -6.50 6.51 -0.25
N ALA A 52 -5.95 5.74 0.70
CA ALA A 52 -6.58 5.38 1.95
C ALA A 52 -5.59 5.55 3.10
N VAL A 53 -6.09 5.90 4.29
CA VAL A 53 -5.25 6.05 5.50
C VAL A 53 -5.45 4.84 6.40
N LEU A 54 -4.36 4.29 6.91
CA LEU A 54 -4.31 3.23 7.91
C LEU A 54 -3.53 3.73 9.13
N VAL A 55 -4.03 3.46 10.32
CA VAL A 55 -3.29 3.66 11.57
C VAL A 55 -2.74 2.31 12.02
N ALA A 56 -1.43 2.21 12.18
CA ALA A 56 -0.75 1.06 12.75
C ALA A 56 -0.34 1.38 14.20
N GLU A 57 -0.73 0.51 15.13
CA GLU A 57 -0.43 0.58 16.57
C GLU A 57 0.65 -0.44 16.97
#